data_AF-A0A8D1IRZ8-F1
#
_entry.id   AF-A0A8D1IRZ8-F1
#
_cell.length_a   1.000
_cell.length_b   1.000
_cell.length_c   1.000
_cell.angle_alpha   90.00
_cell.angle_beta   90.00
_cell.angle_gamma   90.00
#
_symmetry.space_group_name_H-M   'P 1'
#
loop_
_entity.id
_entity.type
_entity.pdbx_description
1 polymer ?
#
loop_
_entity_poly.entity_id
_entity_poly.type
_entity_poly.pdbx_seq_one_letter_code
_entity_poly.pdbx_strand_id
1 'polypeptide(L)'
;METLRAQRLQPGVGTSGRGTLRALRPGVTGAAAATATPPAGPPPAPPPPAPPPPPLLLSGAAGLPMPPGAAGSPAVLREAVEAVVRSFAKHTQGYGRVNVVEALQEFWQMKQSRGADLKNGALVVYEMVPSNSPPYVCYVTLPGGSCFGSFQFCPTKAEARRSAAKIALMNSVFNEHPSRRITDEFIEKSVSEALASFNELMTVFQLLHWNGSLKAMRERQCSRQEVLAHYSHRALDDDIRHQMALDWVSREQSVPGALSRELASTERELDEARLAGKELRFHKEKKDILMLAAGQLGNMHSSNC
;
A
#
# COMPACT_ATOMS: atom_id res chain seq x y z
N MET A 1 47.25 15.55 30.46
CA MET A 1 46.09 16.26 31.06
C MET A 1 45.03 16.37 29.96
N GLU A 2 44.49 15.23 29.54
CA GLU A 2 43.21 14.65 30.01
C GLU A 2 42.00 15.45 29.55
N THR A 3 41.44 14.96 28.44
CA THR A 3 40.19 15.36 27.80
C THR A 3 39.02 14.60 28.45
N LEU A 4 38.05 15.35 28.99
CA LEU A 4 36.83 14.84 29.61
C LEU A 4 35.87 14.24 28.56
N ARG A 5 35.64 12.93 28.64
CA ARG A 5 34.56 12.20 27.96
C ARG A 5 33.29 12.21 28.82
N ALA A 6 32.17 12.65 28.26
CA ALA A 6 30.84 12.50 28.86
C ALA A 6 30.29 11.08 28.58
N GLN A 7 29.77 10.45 29.64
CA GLN A 7 29.43 9.03 29.73
C GLN A 7 27.94 8.79 29.42
N ARG A 8 27.67 7.78 28.59
CA ARG A 8 26.34 7.29 28.18
C ARG A 8 25.74 6.44 29.32
N LEU A 9 24.54 6.79 29.78
CA LEU A 9 23.79 6.05 30.79
C LEU A 9 23.08 4.83 30.18
N GLN A 10 23.29 3.64 30.75
CA GLN A 10 22.46 2.44 30.60
C GLN A 10 21.65 2.25 31.90
N PRO A 11 20.38 1.80 31.87
CA PRO A 11 19.68 1.37 33.06
C PRO A 11 20.02 -0.08 33.43
N GLY A 12 20.45 -0.25 34.67
CA GLY A 12 20.91 -1.51 35.26
C GLY A 12 19.80 -2.47 35.67
N VAL A 13 20.17 -3.74 35.60
CA VAL A 13 19.48 -4.93 36.13
C VAL A 13 19.54 -4.94 37.65
N GLY A 14 18.38 -5.04 38.31
CA GLY A 14 18.25 -5.25 39.75
C GLY A 14 18.08 -6.74 40.08
N THR A 15 18.98 -7.26 40.90
CA THR A 15 19.02 -8.63 41.43
C THR A 15 18.38 -8.74 42.83
N SER A 16 17.97 -9.98 43.17
CA SER A 16 17.66 -10.54 44.50
C SER A 16 16.19 -10.49 44.96
N GLY A 17 15.55 -11.60 45.36
CA GLY A 17 16.06 -12.96 45.46
C GLY A 17 15.07 -13.98 46.05
N ARG A 18 15.51 -15.25 45.96
CA ARG A 18 15.31 -16.39 46.87
C ARG A 18 13.91 -17.00 47.02
N GLY A 19 13.74 -18.24 46.51
CA GLY A 19 12.65 -19.14 46.94
C GLY A 19 12.46 -20.42 46.13
N THR A 20 13.39 -21.38 46.27
CA THR A 20 13.20 -22.85 46.26
C THR A 20 12.24 -23.56 45.28
N LEU A 21 12.85 -24.50 44.54
CA LEU A 21 12.32 -25.63 43.78
C LEU A 21 11.16 -26.41 44.43
N ARG A 22 10.13 -26.74 43.63
CA ARG A 22 9.53 -28.09 43.63
C ARG A 22 8.71 -28.36 42.37
N ALA A 23 9.11 -29.39 41.65
CA ALA A 23 8.33 -30.05 40.61
C ALA A 23 7.17 -30.82 41.23
N LEU A 24 5.96 -30.72 40.68
CA LEU A 24 4.92 -31.73 40.84
C LEU A 24 4.07 -31.86 39.54
N ARG A 25 3.83 -33.13 39.23
CA ARG A 25 3.12 -33.71 38.09
C ARG A 25 1.58 -33.57 38.20
N PRO A 26 0.83 -33.95 37.15
CA PRO A 26 -0.58 -33.62 36.95
C PRO A 26 -1.57 -34.61 37.61
N GLY A 27 -2.76 -34.12 37.94
CA GLY A 27 -3.98 -34.94 38.00
C GLY A 27 -4.95 -34.66 39.17
N VAL A 28 -6.23 -34.55 38.80
CA VAL A 28 -7.44 -35.04 39.52
C VAL A 28 -8.25 -34.05 40.40
N THR A 29 -9.37 -33.62 39.78
CA THR A 29 -10.74 -33.37 40.28
C THR A 29 -11.03 -32.34 41.38
N GLY A 30 -11.91 -31.39 41.04
CA GLY A 30 -12.78 -30.65 41.95
C GLY A 30 -13.79 -29.83 41.14
N ALA A 31 -15.07 -30.18 41.25
CA ALA A 31 -16.20 -29.61 40.52
C ALA A 31 -16.77 -28.33 41.19
N ALA A 32 -17.69 -27.67 40.44
CA ALA A 32 -18.53 -26.50 40.75
C ALA A 32 -17.90 -25.13 40.38
N ALA A 33 -18.57 -24.20 39.70
CA ALA A 33 -19.98 -24.04 39.38
C ALA A 33 -20.16 -23.36 37.99
N ALA A 34 -21.23 -23.76 37.31
CA ALA A 34 -21.63 -23.26 36.00
C ALA A 34 -22.48 -21.99 36.13
N THR A 35 -22.17 -20.97 35.32
CA THR A 35 -23.12 -19.95 34.90
C THR A 35 -23.32 -20.09 33.40
N ALA A 36 -24.54 -20.43 33.00
CA ALA A 36 -24.94 -20.76 31.64
C ALA A 36 -25.03 -19.50 30.76
N THR A 37 -24.26 -19.46 29.67
CA THR A 37 -24.49 -18.58 28.51
C THR A 37 -25.31 -19.35 27.47
N PRO A 38 -26.36 -18.75 26.87
CA PRO A 38 -27.14 -19.40 25.82
C PRO A 38 -26.30 -19.58 24.54
N PRO A 39 -26.58 -20.61 23.70
CA PRO A 39 -25.80 -20.86 22.50
C PRO A 39 -26.10 -19.79 21.44
N ALA A 40 -25.03 -19.15 20.93
CA ALA A 40 -25.10 -18.31 19.74
C ALA A 40 -25.46 -19.16 18.51
N GLY A 41 -26.47 -18.73 17.76
CA GLY A 41 -26.84 -19.35 16.48
C GLY A 41 -25.73 -19.23 15.42
N PRO A 42 -25.83 -20.00 14.33
CA PRO A 42 -24.81 -19.98 13.28
C PRO A 42 -24.72 -18.60 12.62
N PRO A 43 -23.53 -18.14 12.21
CA PRO A 43 -23.36 -16.85 11.55
C PRO A 43 -24.04 -16.84 10.16
N PRO A 44 -24.55 -15.68 9.70
CA PRO A 44 -25.16 -15.57 8.38
C PRO A 44 -24.13 -15.76 7.26
N ALA A 45 -24.58 -16.35 6.15
CA ALA A 45 -23.76 -16.64 4.98
C ALA A 45 -23.22 -15.35 4.31
N PRO A 46 -22.00 -15.37 3.74
CA PRO A 46 -21.46 -14.24 2.99
C PRO A 46 -22.23 -14.00 1.68
N PRO A 47 -22.37 -12.75 1.22
CA PRO A 47 -23.04 -12.43 -0.04
C PRO A 47 -22.24 -12.94 -1.25
N PRO A 48 -22.90 -13.19 -2.40
CA PRO A 48 -22.24 -13.66 -3.61
C PRO A 48 -21.29 -12.60 -4.21
N PRO A 49 -20.19 -13.01 -4.88
CA PRO A 49 -19.25 -12.09 -5.50
C PRO A 49 -19.88 -11.38 -6.71
N ALA A 50 -19.61 -10.08 -6.82
CA ALA A 50 -20.03 -9.25 -7.97
C ALA A 50 -19.33 -9.70 -9.27
N PRO A 51 -19.99 -9.55 -10.44
CA PRO A 51 -19.41 -9.90 -11.73
C PRO A 51 -18.22 -8.98 -12.11
N PRO A 52 -17.23 -9.49 -12.85
CA PRO A 52 -16.09 -8.69 -13.29
C PRO A 52 -16.50 -7.65 -14.35
N PRO A 53 -15.85 -6.47 -14.37
CA PRO A 53 -16.11 -5.46 -15.41
C PRO A 53 -15.60 -5.92 -16.78
N PRO A 54 -16.22 -5.45 -17.88
CA PRO A 54 -15.82 -5.83 -19.24
C PRO A 54 -14.44 -5.24 -19.62
N PRO A 55 -13.64 -5.94 -20.44
CA PRO A 55 -12.32 -5.47 -20.86
C PRO A 55 -12.44 -4.32 -21.86
N LEU A 56 -11.74 -3.21 -21.58
CA LEU A 56 -11.55 -2.09 -22.51
C LEU A 56 -10.66 -2.54 -23.67
N LEU A 57 -11.21 -2.51 -24.88
CA LEU A 57 -10.50 -2.71 -26.14
C LEU A 57 -9.52 -1.54 -26.38
N LEU A 58 -8.22 -1.80 -26.24
CA LEU A 58 -7.18 -0.88 -26.68
C LEU A 58 -6.77 -1.22 -28.11
N SER A 59 -7.22 -0.39 -29.05
CA SER A 59 -6.90 -0.48 -30.47
C SER A 59 -5.42 -0.20 -30.76
N GLY A 60 -4.81 -1.14 -31.48
CA GLY A 60 -3.73 -1.03 -32.48
C GLY A 60 -2.70 0.09 -32.45
N ALA A 61 -1.42 -0.30 -32.35
CA ALA A 61 -0.33 0.37 -33.05
C ALA A 61 0.60 -0.68 -33.68
N ALA A 62 0.69 -0.65 -35.00
CA ALA A 62 1.47 -1.56 -35.81
C ALA A 62 2.94 -1.09 -35.95
N GLY A 63 3.86 -2.05 -35.84
CA GLY A 63 5.00 -2.22 -36.75
C GLY A 63 6.16 -1.21 -36.73
N LEU A 64 7.25 -1.58 -36.04
CA LEU A 64 8.62 -1.24 -36.45
C LEU A 64 9.54 -2.46 -36.22
N PRO A 65 10.46 -2.80 -37.15
CA PRO A 65 11.31 -3.99 -37.04
C PRO A 65 12.57 -3.72 -36.19
N MET A 66 12.87 -4.62 -35.26
CA MET A 66 14.08 -4.63 -34.43
C MET A 66 15.09 -5.68 -34.94
N PRO A 67 16.40 -5.46 -34.73
CA PRO A 67 17.48 -6.28 -35.29
C PRO A 67 17.64 -7.64 -34.56
N PRO A 68 18.27 -8.65 -35.21
CA PRO A 68 18.39 -9.98 -34.64
C PRO A 68 19.62 -10.09 -33.75
N GLY A 69 19.43 -10.45 -32.48
CA GLY A 69 20.53 -10.83 -31.60
C GLY A 69 20.39 -10.47 -30.13
N ALA A 70 19.37 -10.97 -29.44
CA ALA A 70 19.42 -11.15 -27.99
C ALA A 70 18.42 -12.24 -27.59
N ALA A 71 18.95 -13.37 -27.15
CA ALA A 71 18.21 -14.56 -26.77
C ALA A 71 17.29 -14.31 -25.56
N GLY A 72 16.03 -14.74 -25.67
CA GLY A 72 15.05 -14.84 -24.58
C GLY A 72 14.01 -13.70 -24.55
N SER A 73 13.07 -13.69 -25.49
CA SER A 73 12.06 -12.63 -25.60
C SER A 73 11.18 -12.53 -24.34
N PRO A 74 11.08 -11.34 -23.69
CA PRO A 74 10.24 -11.11 -22.52
C PRO A 74 8.74 -11.33 -22.80
N ALA A 75 8.34 -11.28 -24.08
CA ALA A 75 7.01 -11.61 -24.54
C ALA A 75 6.62 -13.07 -24.27
N VAL A 76 7.56 -14.01 -24.40
CA VAL A 76 7.30 -15.45 -24.18
C VAL A 76 7.10 -15.76 -22.70
N LEU A 77 7.82 -15.06 -21.81
CA LEU A 77 7.57 -15.14 -20.37
C LEU A 77 6.20 -14.58 -20.00
N ARG A 78 5.84 -13.43 -20.57
CA ARG A 78 4.52 -12.84 -20.37
C ARG A 78 3.43 -13.79 -20.84
N GLU A 79 3.59 -14.39 -22.00
CA GLU A 79 2.65 -15.37 -22.57
C GLU A 79 2.57 -16.65 -21.73
N ALA A 80 3.70 -17.21 -21.30
CA ALA A 80 3.73 -18.41 -20.45
C ALA A 80 3.13 -18.14 -19.07
N VAL A 81 3.45 -17.00 -18.44
CA VAL A 81 2.86 -16.56 -17.18
C VAL A 81 1.36 -16.32 -17.35
N GLU A 82 0.93 -15.66 -18.41
CA GLU A 82 -0.49 -15.40 -18.70
C GLU A 82 -1.24 -16.69 -19.04
N ALA A 83 -0.62 -17.64 -19.73
CA ALA A 83 -1.17 -18.97 -20.00
C ALA A 83 -1.31 -19.78 -18.70
N VAL A 84 -0.33 -19.71 -17.80
CA VAL A 84 -0.41 -20.31 -16.46
C VAL A 84 -1.52 -19.64 -15.65
N VAL A 85 -1.57 -18.31 -15.58
CA VAL A 85 -2.62 -17.54 -14.88
C VAL A 85 -4.01 -17.85 -15.44
N ARG A 86 -4.18 -17.91 -16.77
CA ARG A 86 -5.44 -18.29 -17.43
C ARG A 86 -5.82 -19.75 -17.17
N SER A 87 -4.85 -20.66 -17.20
CA SER A 87 -5.06 -22.08 -16.85
C SER A 87 -5.48 -22.24 -15.39
N PHE A 88 -4.93 -21.41 -14.49
CA PHE A 88 -5.31 -21.36 -13.08
C PHE A 88 -6.70 -20.75 -12.83
N ALA A 89 -7.06 -19.67 -13.54
CA ALA A 89 -8.42 -19.08 -13.48
C ALA A 89 -9.50 -20.06 -13.95
N LYS A 90 -9.15 -20.97 -14.87
CA LYS A 90 -10.01 -22.11 -15.24
C LYS A 90 -10.03 -23.22 -14.19
N HIS A 91 -8.95 -23.40 -13.42
CA HIS A 91 -8.85 -24.41 -12.37
C HIS A 91 -9.59 -24.05 -11.07
N THR A 92 -9.93 -22.78 -10.80
CA THR A 92 -10.91 -22.46 -9.75
C THR A 92 -12.31 -23.00 -10.07
N GLN A 93 -12.56 -23.41 -11.32
CA GLN A 93 -13.79 -24.06 -11.79
C GLN A 93 -13.64 -25.56 -12.13
N GLY A 94 -12.53 -26.20 -11.75
CA GLY A 94 -12.49 -27.67 -11.65
C GLY A 94 -12.40 -28.48 -12.95
N TYR A 95 -11.81 -27.96 -14.05
CA TYR A 95 -11.54 -28.79 -15.23
C TYR A 95 -10.20 -28.44 -15.90
N GLY A 96 -9.20 -29.33 -15.77
CA GLY A 96 -7.92 -29.25 -16.49
C GLY A 96 -6.77 -29.97 -15.76
N ARG A 97 -6.40 -31.16 -16.22
CA ARG A 97 -5.34 -32.05 -15.66
C ARG A 97 -3.92 -31.50 -15.86
N VAL A 98 -3.57 -30.36 -15.28
CA VAL A 98 -2.15 -29.94 -15.18
C VAL A 98 -1.57 -30.54 -13.90
N ASN A 99 -0.49 -31.31 -14.03
CA ASN A 99 0.23 -31.85 -12.89
C ASN A 99 1.04 -30.74 -12.20
N VAL A 100 0.43 -30.06 -11.23
CA VAL A 100 1.05 -28.90 -10.53
C VAL A 100 2.41 -29.20 -9.90
N VAL A 101 2.66 -30.46 -9.54
CA VAL A 101 3.95 -30.90 -8.97
C VAL A 101 5.05 -30.89 -10.02
N GLU A 102 4.72 -31.36 -11.24
CA GLU A 102 5.61 -31.39 -12.39
C GLU A 102 5.84 -29.99 -12.95
N ALA A 103 4.77 -29.20 -13.12
CA ALA A 103 4.86 -27.81 -13.56
C ALA A 103 5.73 -26.95 -12.62
N LEU A 104 5.69 -27.21 -11.31
CA LEU A 104 6.57 -26.54 -10.35
C LEU A 104 8.04 -26.94 -10.55
N GLN A 105 8.31 -28.23 -10.78
CA GLN A 105 9.67 -28.71 -11.01
C GLN A 105 10.25 -28.16 -12.32
N GLU A 106 9.45 -28.15 -13.39
CA GLU A 106 9.83 -27.59 -14.69
C GLU A 106 10.10 -26.08 -14.60
N PHE A 107 9.26 -25.33 -13.87
CA PHE A 107 9.44 -23.89 -13.70
C PHE A 107 10.81 -23.57 -13.08
N TRP A 108 11.20 -24.29 -12.03
CA TRP A 108 12.50 -24.06 -11.37
C TRP A 108 13.68 -24.57 -12.21
N GLN A 109 13.51 -25.63 -13.02
CA GLN A 109 14.53 -26.05 -13.99
C GLN A 109 14.73 -25.02 -15.10
N MET A 110 13.64 -24.48 -15.64
CA MET A 110 13.67 -23.38 -16.60
C MET A 110 14.33 -22.13 -15.99
N LYS A 111 14.06 -21.85 -14.71
CA LYS A 111 14.69 -20.72 -14.00
C LYS A 111 16.19 -20.92 -13.83
N GLN A 112 16.65 -22.14 -13.56
CA GLN A 112 18.08 -22.47 -13.49
C GLN A 112 18.77 -22.36 -14.85
N SER A 113 18.16 -22.88 -15.93
CA SER A 113 18.76 -22.80 -17.28
C SER A 113 18.90 -21.36 -17.79
N ARG A 114 18.12 -20.43 -17.24
CA ARG A 114 18.20 -18.98 -17.49
C ARG A 114 19.25 -18.26 -16.64
N GLY A 115 20.04 -18.98 -15.84
CA GLY A 115 21.14 -18.42 -15.07
C GLY A 115 20.78 -17.94 -13.66
N ALA A 116 19.67 -18.40 -13.08
CA ALA A 116 19.39 -18.13 -11.66
C ALA A 116 20.44 -18.83 -10.77
N ASP A 117 21.08 -18.06 -9.88
CA ASP A 117 22.05 -18.60 -8.92
C ASP A 117 21.31 -19.34 -7.79
N LEU A 118 21.32 -20.67 -7.86
CA LEU A 118 20.60 -21.56 -6.96
C LEU A 118 21.60 -22.41 -6.20
N LYS A 119 21.81 -22.10 -4.92
CA LYS A 119 22.78 -22.77 -4.05
C LYS A 119 22.66 -24.31 -4.03
N ASN A 120 21.44 -24.82 -4.20
CA ASN A 120 21.12 -26.27 -4.17
C ASN A 120 20.56 -26.77 -5.51
N GLY A 121 20.79 -26.06 -6.63
CA GLY A 121 20.20 -26.37 -7.93
C GLY A 121 18.68 -26.17 -7.99
N ALA A 122 18.02 -26.58 -9.09
CA ALA A 122 16.57 -26.44 -9.29
C ALA A 122 15.69 -27.45 -8.52
N LEU A 123 16.23 -28.16 -7.53
CA LEU A 123 15.50 -29.23 -6.87
C LEU A 123 14.43 -28.68 -5.91
N VAL A 124 13.18 -29.07 -6.14
CA VAL A 124 12.07 -28.77 -5.25
C VAL A 124 11.91 -29.91 -4.25
N VAL A 125 12.04 -29.61 -2.95
CA VAL A 125 12.01 -30.62 -1.89
C VAL A 125 10.61 -30.71 -1.30
N TYR A 126 10.10 -31.93 -1.10
CA TYR A 126 8.82 -32.19 -0.45
C TYR A 126 9.05 -32.93 0.86
N GLU A 127 8.50 -32.41 1.95
CA GLU A 127 8.53 -33.02 3.26
C GLU A 127 7.10 -33.33 3.72
N MET A 128 6.85 -34.57 4.12
CA MET A 128 5.54 -34.99 4.60
C MET A 128 5.56 -35.10 6.12
N VAL A 129 4.59 -34.51 6.79
CA VAL A 129 4.42 -34.73 8.23
C VAL A 129 4.03 -36.19 8.46
N PRO A 130 4.74 -36.94 9.33
CA PRO A 130 4.38 -38.31 9.64
C PRO A 130 2.98 -38.40 10.25
N SER A 131 2.07 -39.07 9.55
CA SER A 131 0.72 -39.35 10.05
C SER A 131 0.19 -40.65 9.42
N ASN A 132 -0.59 -41.39 10.20
CA ASN A 132 -1.29 -42.62 9.80
C ASN A 132 -2.77 -42.37 9.47
N SER A 133 -3.26 -41.15 9.69
CA SER A 133 -4.64 -40.75 9.40
C SER A 133 -4.70 -39.31 8.87
N PRO A 134 -5.75 -38.96 8.10
CA PRO A 134 -6.00 -37.57 7.73
C PRO A 134 -6.16 -36.65 8.95
N PRO A 135 -5.90 -35.34 8.82
CA PRO A 135 -5.44 -34.65 7.61
C PRO A 135 -3.94 -34.86 7.38
N TYR A 136 -3.56 -35.12 6.12
CA TYR A 136 -2.14 -35.17 5.74
C TYR A 136 -1.62 -33.76 5.47
N VAL A 137 -0.39 -33.49 5.89
CA VAL A 137 0.27 -32.19 5.68
C VAL A 137 1.56 -32.42 4.91
N CYS A 138 1.80 -31.57 3.91
CA CYS A 138 3.01 -31.55 3.11
C CYS A 138 3.60 -30.14 3.12
N TYR A 139 4.91 -30.06 3.26
CA TYR A 139 5.69 -28.85 3.02
C TYR A 139 6.48 -29.01 1.74
N VAL A 140 6.61 -27.93 0.99
CA VAL A 140 7.46 -27.83 -0.19
C VAL A 140 8.46 -26.71 0.02
N THR A 141 9.74 -27.03 -0.10
CA THR A 141 10.84 -26.07 -0.02
C THR A 141 11.38 -25.82 -1.42
N LEU A 142 11.34 -24.55 -1.82
CA LEU A 142 11.84 -24.11 -3.12
C LEU A 142 13.36 -23.87 -3.06
N PRO A 143 14.06 -23.98 -4.20
CA PRO A 143 15.50 -23.68 -4.29
C PRO A 143 15.95 -22.34 -3.73
N GLY A 144 15.07 -21.33 -3.69
CA GLY A 144 15.33 -20.01 -3.09
C GLY A 144 15.18 -19.94 -1.56
N GLY A 145 14.90 -21.07 -0.89
CA GLY A 145 14.72 -21.17 0.56
C GLY A 145 13.30 -20.92 1.08
N SER A 146 12.38 -20.45 0.23
CA SER A 146 10.97 -20.30 0.61
C SER A 146 10.29 -21.65 0.82
N CYS A 147 9.49 -21.78 1.88
CA CYS A 147 8.76 -23.00 2.21
C CYS A 147 7.25 -22.74 2.26
N PHE A 148 6.47 -23.65 1.68
CA PHE A 148 5.00 -23.56 1.62
C PHE A 148 4.36 -24.86 2.10
N GLY A 149 3.29 -24.76 2.88
CA GLY A 149 2.51 -25.90 3.35
C GLY A 149 1.25 -26.15 2.53
N SER A 150 0.69 -27.35 2.65
CA SER A 150 -0.70 -27.63 2.26
C SER A 150 -1.67 -26.72 3.03
N PHE A 151 -2.64 -26.14 2.33
CA PHE A 151 -3.53 -25.10 2.88
C PHE A 151 -5.00 -25.54 3.07
N GLN A 152 -5.32 -26.78 2.73
CA GLN A 152 -6.69 -27.32 2.77
C GLN A 152 -6.72 -28.70 3.44
N PHE A 153 -7.92 -29.18 3.81
CA PHE A 153 -8.09 -30.55 4.30
C PHE A 153 -7.69 -31.55 3.21
N CYS A 154 -6.68 -32.37 3.49
CA CYS A 154 -6.12 -33.33 2.54
C CYS A 154 -6.34 -34.77 3.04
N PRO A 155 -7.30 -35.52 2.48
CA PRO A 155 -7.57 -36.92 2.84
C PRO A 155 -6.48 -37.90 2.38
N THR A 156 -5.61 -37.53 1.44
CA THR A 156 -4.52 -38.38 0.95
C THR A 156 -3.18 -37.64 0.97
N LYS A 157 -2.08 -38.39 1.14
CA LYS A 157 -0.71 -37.83 1.06
C LYS A 157 -0.44 -37.16 -0.30
N ALA A 158 -0.99 -37.71 -1.38
CA ALA A 158 -0.88 -37.15 -2.73
C ALA A 158 -1.60 -35.80 -2.87
N GLU A 159 -2.76 -35.63 -2.21
CA GLU A 159 -3.47 -34.35 -2.19
C GLU A 159 -2.75 -33.28 -1.38
N ALA A 160 -2.18 -33.65 -0.22
CA ALA A 160 -1.35 -32.74 0.56
C ALA A 160 -0.17 -32.22 -0.26
N ARG A 161 0.51 -33.12 -0.98
CA ARG A 161 1.61 -32.75 -1.88
C ARG A 161 1.17 -31.82 -3.01
N ARG A 162 0.04 -32.11 -3.67
CA ARG A 162 -0.53 -31.25 -4.72
C ARG A 162 -0.94 -29.88 -4.17
N SER A 163 -1.53 -29.82 -2.98
CA SER A 163 -1.93 -28.58 -2.32
C SER A 163 -0.72 -27.69 -2.03
N ALA A 164 0.35 -28.24 -1.46
CA ALA A 164 1.59 -27.52 -1.21
C ALA A 164 2.24 -27.02 -2.52
N ALA A 165 2.35 -27.90 -3.52
CA ALA A 165 2.90 -27.56 -4.84
C ALA A 165 2.11 -26.43 -5.53
N LYS A 166 0.78 -26.41 -5.39
CA LYS A 166 -0.08 -25.38 -5.97
C LYS A 166 0.27 -23.99 -5.45
N ILE A 167 0.41 -23.83 -4.13
CA ILE A 167 0.76 -22.54 -3.52
C ILE A 167 2.18 -22.12 -3.89
N ALA A 168 3.11 -23.06 -3.87
CA ALA A 168 4.50 -22.79 -4.23
C ALA A 168 4.65 -22.40 -5.70
N LEU A 169 3.90 -23.03 -6.60
CA LEU A 169 3.87 -22.68 -8.03
C LEU A 169 3.27 -21.29 -8.23
N MET A 170 2.15 -20.98 -7.56
CA MET A 170 1.60 -19.62 -7.60
C MET A 170 2.65 -18.60 -7.16
N ASN A 171 3.27 -18.76 -6.00
CA ASN A 171 4.28 -17.81 -5.52
C ASN A 171 5.50 -17.73 -6.44
N SER A 172 5.93 -18.85 -7.02
CA SER A 172 7.05 -18.89 -7.98
C SER A 172 6.75 -18.08 -9.25
N VAL A 173 5.53 -18.22 -9.79
CA VAL A 173 5.08 -17.55 -11.02
C VAL A 173 4.75 -16.07 -10.76
N PHE A 174 4.04 -15.76 -9.67
CA PHE A 174 3.65 -14.39 -9.34
C PHE A 174 4.83 -13.50 -8.96
N ASN A 175 5.90 -14.04 -8.38
CA ASN A 175 7.10 -13.26 -8.09
C ASN A 175 7.83 -12.78 -9.35
N GLU A 176 7.68 -13.47 -10.47
CA GLU A 176 8.21 -13.02 -11.77
C GLU A 176 7.29 -12.02 -12.47
N HIS A 177 6.05 -11.85 -12.00
CA HIS A 177 5.10 -10.96 -12.65
C HIS A 177 5.56 -9.50 -12.51
N PRO A 178 5.61 -8.71 -13.61
CA PRO A 178 6.06 -7.32 -13.57
C PRO A 178 5.36 -6.46 -12.51
N SER A 179 4.08 -6.70 -12.24
CA SER A 179 3.32 -5.97 -11.22
C SER A 179 3.72 -6.26 -9.77
N ARG A 180 4.53 -7.29 -9.51
CA ARG A 180 5.09 -7.61 -8.19
C ARG A 180 6.58 -7.32 -8.09
N ARG A 181 7.24 -6.99 -9.21
CA ARG A 181 8.64 -6.61 -9.21
C ARG A 181 8.73 -5.15 -8.76
N ILE A 182 9.46 -4.92 -7.68
CA ILE A 182 9.89 -3.58 -7.30
C ILE A 182 10.97 -3.20 -8.32
N THR A 183 10.58 -2.42 -9.32
CA THR A 183 11.50 -1.83 -10.31
C THR A 183 11.91 -0.44 -9.87
N ASP A 184 13.02 0.08 -10.42
CA ASP A 184 13.42 1.47 -10.16
C ASP A 184 12.32 2.45 -10.57
N GLU A 185 11.66 2.22 -11.71
CA GLU A 185 10.49 3.00 -12.16
C GLU A 185 9.33 2.95 -11.14
N PHE A 186 9.06 1.79 -10.54
CA PHE A 186 8.03 1.67 -9.50
C PHE A 186 8.41 2.46 -8.25
N ILE A 187 9.67 2.40 -7.83
CA ILE A 187 10.17 3.15 -6.68
C ILE A 187 10.06 4.65 -6.96
N GLU A 188 10.58 5.11 -8.11
CA GLU A 188 10.54 6.52 -8.52
C GLU A 188 9.11 7.05 -8.55
N LYS A 189 8.19 6.32 -9.19
CA LYS A 189 6.78 6.70 -9.25
C LYS A 189 6.14 6.74 -7.86
N SER A 190 6.33 5.71 -7.04
CA SER A 190 5.72 5.64 -5.70
C SER A 190 6.25 6.73 -4.77
N VAL A 191 7.56 7.01 -4.83
CA VAL A 191 8.17 8.10 -4.06
C VAL A 191 7.69 9.46 -4.56
N SER A 192 7.59 9.65 -5.89
CA SER A 192 7.07 10.87 -6.49
C SER A 192 5.61 11.14 -6.08
N GLU A 193 4.75 10.12 -6.11
CA GLU A 193 3.35 10.22 -5.66
C GLU A 193 3.24 10.53 -4.16
N ALA A 194 4.08 9.91 -3.32
CA ALA A 194 4.15 10.20 -1.89
C ALA A 194 4.63 11.64 -1.60
N LEU A 195 5.63 12.12 -2.35
CA LEU A 195 6.11 13.50 -2.23
C LEU A 195 5.08 14.51 -2.75
N ALA A 196 4.37 14.19 -3.83
CA ALA A 196 3.32 15.03 -4.37
C ALA A 196 2.20 15.23 -3.35
N SER A 197 1.68 14.15 -2.77
CA SER A 197 0.65 14.18 -1.73
C SER A 197 1.11 14.91 -0.46
N PHE A 198 2.34 14.69 0.00
CA PHE A 198 2.89 15.41 1.15
C PHE A 198 2.97 16.92 0.91
N ASN A 199 3.46 17.32 -0.27
CA ASN A 199 3.61 18.73 -0.59
C ASN A 199 2.27 19.44 -0.81
N GLU A 200 1.27 18.73 -1.33
CA GLU A 200 -0.09 19.24 -1.43
C GLU A 200 -0.64 19.55 -0.03
N LEU A 201 -0.49 18.62 0.91
CA LEU A 201 -0.88 18.82 2.31
C LEU A 201 -0.14 20.01 2.94
N MET A 202 1.17 20.14 2.69
CA MET A 202 1.94 21.30 3.16
C MET A 202 1.41 22.61 2.58
N THR A 203 0.99 22.62 1.31
CA THR A 203 0.40 23.79 0.65
C THR A 203 -0.93 24.17 1.30
N VAL A 204 -1.80 23.20 1.58
CA VAL A 204 -3.08 23.42 2.31
C VAL A 204 -2.81 24.06 3.67
N PHE A 205 -1.86 23.54 4.45
CA PHE A 205 -1.53 24.10 5.77
C PHE A 205 -0.94 25.51 5.69
N GLN A 206 -0.11 25.79 4.69
CA GLN A 206 0.42 27.14 4.46
C GLN A 206 -0.71 28.14 4.14
N LEU A 207 -1.70 27.74 3.35
CA LEU A 207 -2.86 28.58 3.02
C LEU A 207 -3.80 28.78 4.21
N LEU A 208 -4.08 27.73 4.99
CA LEU A 208 -4.85 27.82 6.23
C LEU A 208 -4.15 28.69 7.29
N HIS A 209 -2.82 28.74 7.27
CA HIS A 209 -2.06 29.64 8.11
C HIS A 209 -2.20 31.09 7.60
N TRP A 210 -1.99 31.31 6.31
CA TRP A 210 -2.04 32.61 5.66
C TRP A 210 -3.41 33.30 5.82
N ASN A 211 -4.51 32.58 5.56
CA ASN A 211 -5.85 33.15 5.72
C ASN A 211 -6.28 33.26 7.20
N GLY A 212 -5.51 32.71 8.14
CA GLY A 212 -5.78 32.75 9.57
C GLY A 212 -6.74 31.68 10.08
N SER A 213 -7.20 30.74 9.25
CA SER A 213 -8.07 29.63 9.68
C SER A 213 -7.41 28.77 10.76
N LEU A 214 -6.09 28.52 10.70
CA LEU A 214 -5.39 27.78 11.76
C LEU A 214 -5.42 28.51 13.10
N LYS A 215 -5.39 29.84 13.09
CA LYS A 215 -5.51 30.65 14.30
C LYS A 215 -6.91 30.53 14.89
N ALA A 216 -7.94 30.63 14.04
CA ALA A 216 -9.33 30.46 14.46
C ALA A 216 -9.61 29.05 15.03
N MET A 217 -9.05 28.00 14.42
CA MET A 217 -9.16 26.63 14.93
C MET A 217 -8.47 26.47 16.29
N ARG A 218 -7.29 27.08 16.48
CA ARG A 218 -6.60 27.10 17.77
C ARG A 218 -7.43 27.77 18.85
N GLU A 219 -8.05 28.91 18.54
CA GLU A 219 -8.91 29.64 19.47
C GLU A 219 -10.18 28.84 19.84
N ARG A 220 -10.69 28.03 18.91
CA ARG A 220 -11.80 27.08 19.13
C ARG A 220 -11.38 25.77 19.80
N GLN A 221 -10.14 25.66 20.27
CA GLN A 221 -9.60 24.46 20.94
C GLN A 221 -9.61 23.19 20.07
N CYS A 222 -9.54 23.32 18.73
CA CYS A 222 -9.34 22.17 17.87
C CYS A 222 -7.95 21.55 18.11
N SER A 223 -7.88 20.24 18.31
CA SER A 223 -6.61 19.55 18.50
C SER A 223 -5.85 19.41 17.18
N ARG A 224 -4.51 19.31 17.27
CA ARG A 224 -3.67 19.07 16.08
C ARG A 224 -4.07 17.79 15.34
N GLN A 225 -4.47 16.74 16.07
CA GLN A 225 -4.83 15.45 15.48
C GLN A 225 -6.12 15.54 14.68
N GLU A 226 -7.12 16.28 15.17
CA GLU A 226 -8.39 16.50 14.45
C GLU A 226 -8.17 17.32 13.18
N VAL A 227 -7.36 18.38 13.25
CA VAL A 227 -7.04 19.19 12.07
C VAL A 227 -6.28 18.35 11.05
N LEU A 228 -5.28 17.57 11.47
CA LEU A 228 -4.55 16.69 10.57
C LEU A 228 -5.48 15.66 9.92
N ALA A 229 -6.36 15.00 10.69
CA ALA A 229 -7.28 14.01 10.17
C ALA A 229 -8.30 14.60 9.17
N HIS A 230 -8.74 15.83 9.40
CA HIS A 230 -9.69 16.51 8.51
C HIS A 230 -9.06 16.88 7.16
N TYR A 231 -7.79 17.29 7.14
CA TYR A 231 -7.10 17.73 5.92
C TYR A 231 -6.19 16.66 5.29
N SER A 232 -5.88 15.54 5.95
CA SER A 232 -4.94 14.52 5.45
C SER A 232 -5.41 13.80 4.19
N HIS A 233 -6.72 13.73 3.98
CA HIS A 233 -7.34 13.08 2.82
C HIS A 233 -8.02 14.07 1.87
N ARG A 234 -8.04 15.35 2.24
CA ARG A 234 -8.60 16.40 1.41
C ARG A 234 -7.46 17.03 0.62
N ALA A 235 -7.42 16.69 -0.66
CA ALA A 235 -6.70 17.48 -1.66
C ALA A 235 -7.14 18.95 -1.55
N LEU A 236 -6.34 19.86 -2.09
CA LEU A 236 -6.72 21.26 -2.18
C LEU A 236 -7.85 21.39 -3.22
N ASP A 237 -9.07 21.13 -2.75
CA ASP A 237 -10.28 20.98 -3.54
C ASP A 237 -10.94 22.34 -3.83
N ASP A 238 -11.89 22.34 -4.77
CA ASP A 238 -12.61 23.54 -5.17
C ASP A 238 -13.39 24.16 -4.01
N ASP A 239 -13.86 23.34 -3.06
CA ASP A 239 -14.60 23.78 -1.87
C ASP A 239 -13.71 24.58 -0.92
N ILE A 240 -12.49 24.10 -0.63
CA ILE A 240 -11.53 24.81 0.21
C ILE A 240 -11.13 26.13 -0.46
N ARG A 241 -10.86 26.13 -1.77
CA ARG A 241 -10.55 27.38 -2.51
C ARG A 241 -11.71 28.35 -2.48
N HIS A 242 -12.94 27.88 -2.68
CA HIS A 242 -14.13 28.70 -2.65
C HIS A 242 -14.37 29.30 -1.26
N GLN A 243 -14.24 28.50 -0.20
CA GLN A 243 -14.39 28.96 1.17
C GLN A 243 -13.33 30.03 1.54
N MET A 244 -12.08 29.82 1.13
CA MET A 244 -11.03 30.84 1.30
C MET A 244 -11.30 32.11 0.49
N ALA A 245 -11.86 31.99 -0.72
CA ALA A 245 -12.23 33.15 -1.52
C ALA A 245 -13.35 33.96 -0.87
N LEU A 246 -14.37 33.30 -0.30
CA LEU A 246 -15.45 33.98 0.43
C LEU A 246 -14.94 34.76 1.66
N ASP A 247 -13.97 34.19 2.40
CA ASP A 247 -13.32 34.90 3.51
C ASP A 247 -12.66 36.20 3.04
N TRP A 248 -12.03 36.18 1.85
CA TRP A 248 -11.43 37.36 1.24
C TRP A 248 -12.45 38.37 0.71
N VAL A 249 -13.55 37.91 0.13
CA VAL A 249 -14.68 38.77 -0.26
C VAL A 249 -15.25 39.50 0.96
N SER A 250 -15.43 38.80 2.08
CA SER A 250 -15.90 39.39 3.34
C SER A 250 -14.91 40.44 3.88
N ARG A 251 -13.59 40.16 3.78
CA ARG A 251 -12.56 41.13 4.18
C ARG A 251 -12.59 42.39 3.33
N GLU A 252 -12.78 42.27 2.02
CA GLU A 252 -12.89 43.42 1.12
C GLU A 252 -14.09 44.31 1.47
N GLN A 253 -15.23 43.71 1.85
CA GLN A 253 -16.39 44.47 2.33
C GLN A 253 -16.10 45.24 3.62
N SER A 254 -15.27 44.68 4.51
CA SER A 254 -14.88 45.34 5.77
C SER A 254 -13.78 46.39 5.60
N VAL A 255 -12.83 46.13 4.71
CA VAL A 255 -11.66 46.97 4.44
C VAL A 255 -11.48 47.05 2.92
N PRO A 256 -12.06 48.08 2.29
CA PRO A 256 -11.92 48.28 0.85
C PRO A 256 -10.45 48.36 0.42
N GLY A 257 -10.12 47.69 -0.69
CA GLY A 257 -8.77 47.56 -1.23
C GLY A 257 -7.88 46.56 -0.50
N ALA A 258 -8.40 45.76 0.44
CA ALA A 258 -7.63 44.68 1.07
C ALA A 258 -7.27 43.59 0.04
N LEU A 259 -8.21 43.18 -0.79
CA LEU A 259 -8.03 42.15 -1.80
C LEU A 259 -7.01 42.58 -2.86
N SER A 260 -7.14 43.80 -3.40
CA SER A 260 -6.21 44.31 -4.41
C SER A 260 -4.78 44.45 -3.88
N ARG A 261 -4.62 44.87 -2.61
CA ARG A 261 -3.29 44.94 -1.96
C ARG A 261 -2.68 43.56 -1.78
N GLU A 262 -3.46 42.59 -1.32
CA GLU A 262 -2.96 41.23 -1.12
C GLU A 262 -2.62 40.55 -2.46
N LEU A 263 -3.42 40.78 -3.51
CA LEU A 263 -3.14 40.27 -4.84
C LEU A 263 -1.81 40.82 -5.37
N ALA A 264 -1.58 42.13 -5.25
CA ALA A 264 -0.32 42.76 -5.65
C ALA A 264 0.88 42.25 -4.83
N SER A 265 0.71 42.00 -3.53
CA SER A 265 1.76 41.37 -2.69
C SER A 265 2.07 39.96 -3.18
N THR A 266 1.03 39.17 -3.45
CA THR A 266 1.15 37.78 -3.89
C THR A 266 1.83 37.65 -5.24
N GLU A 267 1.58 38.57 -6.18
CA GLU A 267 2.25 38.58 -7.48
C GLU A 267 3.75 38.86 -7.33
N ARG A 268 4.13 39.81 -6.48
CA ARG A 268 5.54 40.09 -6.18
C ARG A 268 6.23 38.89 -5.52
N GLU A 269 5.60 38.29 -4.51
CA GLU A 269 6.10 37.09 -3.84
C GLU A 269 6.28 35.93 -4.82
N LEU A 270 5.35 35.74 -5.77
CA LEU A 270 5.42 34.71 -6.79
C LEU A 270 6.61 34.92 -7.73
N ASP A 271 6.86 36.15 -8.16
CA ASP A 271 7.98 36.47 -9.04
C ASP A 271 9.33 36.34 -8.31
N GLU A 272 9.41 36.79 -7.06
CA GLU A 272 10.59 36.59 -6.21
C GLU A 272 10.87 35.09 -5.97
N ALA A 273 9.84 34.29 -5.69
CA ALA A 273 9.98 32.85 -5.53
C ALA A 273 10.44 32.18 -6.83
N ARG A 274 9.94 32.64 -7.99
CA ARG A 274 10.35 32.14 -9.31
C ARG A 274 11.81 32.45 -9.59
N LEU A 275 12.27 33.67 -9.31
CA LEU A 275 13.66 34.08 -9.49
C LEU A 275 14.61 33.33 -8.53
N ALA A 276 14.16 33.06 -7.30
CA ALA A 276 14.92 32.32 -6.31
C ALA A 276 14.91 30.79 -6.51
N GLY A 277 14.22 30.27 -7.54
CA GLY A 277 14.07 28.83 -7.77
C GLY A 277 13.33 28.10 -6.65
N LYS A 278 12.49 28.80 -5.89
CA LYS A 278 11.69 28.24 -4.79
C LYS A 278 10.46 27.53 -5.33
N GLU A 279 9.86 26.71 -4.47
CA GLU A 279 8.59 26.05 -4.76
C GLU A 279 7.47 27.08 -5.01
N LEU A 280 6.76 26.94 -6.13
CA LEU A 280 5.76 27.93 -6.58
C LEU A 280 4.30 27.54 -6.29
N ARG A 281 4.04 26.32 -5.81
CA ARG A 281 2.67 25.82 -5.60
C ARG A 281 1.86 26.74 -4.69
N PHE A 282 2.38 27.01 -3.50
CA PHE A 282 1.73 27.91 -2.55
C PHE A 282 1.40 29.29 -3.16
N HIS A 283 2.37 29.92 -3.83
CA HIS A 283 2.17 31.25 -4.41
C HIS A 283 1.15 31.25 -5.56
N LYS A 284 1.09 30.18 -6.36
CA LYS A 284 0.07 30.01 -7.42
C LYS A 284 -1.32 29.83 -6.82
N GLU A 285 -1.48 28.93 -5.85
CA GLU A 285 -2.77 28.70 -5.18
C GLU A 285 -3.27 29.97 -4.47
N LYS A 286 -2.37 30.71 -3.80
CA LYS A 286 -2.68 32.00 -3.17
C LYS A 286 -3.24 32.98 -4.20
N LYS A 287 -2.59 33.10 -5.37
CA LYS A 287 -3.05 33.96 -6.47
C LYS A 287 -4.41 33.50 -7.01
N ASP A 288 -4.59 32.21 -7.24
CA ASP A 288 -5.84 31.66 -7.80
C ASP A 288 -7.04 31.87 -6.86
N ILE A 289 -6.85 31.70 -5.54
CA ILE A 289 -7.88 32.01 -4.53
C ILE A 289 -8.25 33.49 -4.54
N LEU A 290 -7.27 34.40 -4.62
CA LEU A 290 -7.52 35.85 -4.65
C LEU A 290 -8.21 36.27 -5.95
N MET A 291 -7.83 35.69 -7.09
CA MET A 291 -8.49 35.89 -8.37
C MET A 291 -9.93 35.38 -8.36
N LEU A 292 -10.18 34.23 -7.72
CA LEU A 292 -11.52 33.70 -7.53
C LEU A 292 -12.39 34.66 -6.70
N ALA A 293 -11.85 35.21 -5.61
CA ALA A 293 -12.54 36.22 -4.79
C ALA A 293 -12.85 37.50 -5.58
N ALA A 294 -11.90 37.98 -6.40
CA ALA A 294 -12.08 39.16 -7.25
C ALA A 294 -13.18 38.95 -8.31
N GLY A 295 -13.23 37.76 -8.92
CA GLY A 295 -14.28 37.38 -9.86
C GLY A 295 -15.67 37.36 -9.22
N GLN A 296 -15.78 36.86 -7.99
CA GLN A 296 -17.05 36.86 -7.24
C GLN A 296 -17.55 38.29 -6.97
N LEU A 297 -16.67 39.22 -6.61
CA LEU A 297 -17.02 40.63 -6.44
C LEU A 297 -17.49 41.28 -7.75
N GLY A 298 -16.85 40.95 -8.88
CA GLY A 298 -17.27 41.42 -10.21
C GLY A 298 -18.68 40.97 -10.58
N ASN A 299 -19.04 39.71 -10.26
CA ASN A 299 -20.38 39.16 -10.48
C ASN A 299 -21.45 39.72 -9.53
N MET A 300 -21.07 40.07 -8.29
CA MET A 300 -21.99 40.68 -7.33
C MET A 300 -22.32 42.14 -7.71
N HIS A 301 -21.35 42.90 -8.23
CA HIS A 301 -21.59 44.26 -8.70
C HIS A 301 -22.44 44.32 -9.97
N SER A 302 -22.36 43.32 -10.86
CA SER A 302 -23.21 43.25 -12.04
C SER A 302 -24.63 42.76 -11.77
N SER A 303 -24.88 42.07 -10.65
CA SER A 303 -26.22 41.62 -10.23
C SER A 303 -27.00 42.68 -9.43
N ASN A 304 -26.34 43.74 -8.97
CA ASN A 304 -26.92 44.84 -8.18
C ASN A 304 -27.19 46.12 -9.00
N CYS A 305 -27.05 46.06 -10.33
CA CYS A 305 -27.34 47.15 -11.27
C CYS A 305 -28.53 46.80 -12.17
#